data_AF-A0A8J9T1B5-F1
#
_entry.id   AF-A0A8J9T1B5-F1
#
_cell.length_a   1.000
_cell.length_b   1.000
_cell.length_c   1.000
_cell.angle_alpha   90.00
_cell.angle_beta   90.00
_cell.angle_gamma   90.00
#
_symmetry.space_group_name_H-M   'P 1'
#
loop_
_entity.id
_entity.type
_entity.pdbx_description
1 polymer ?
#
loop_
_entity_poly.entity_id
_entity_poly.type
_entity_poly.pdbx_seq_one_letter_code
_entity_poly.pdbx_strand_id
1 'polypeptide(L)'
;MELTEEQKERIRRNREKALEIRKRRKDEEEKKQHSEEASDAPGPKRWRKSNGQSQSRIAEGWDMNKEEPVELEDFEEGASEFVSKKDAMKVYCLPEGTLAVCEHEEKQNPRHKGWNAMKLYKRAEIRRRARERYGGLQGLIEERQKREEKRFMKDMERTKDLF
;
A
#
# COMPACT_ATOMS: atom_id res chain seq x y z
N MET A 1 38.82 3.60 21.04
CA MET A 1 38.15 2.33 21.40
C MET A 1 38.30 1.39 20.21
N GLU A 2 39.06 0.33 20.37
CA GLU A 2 39.18 -0.70 19.33
C GLU A 2 37.96 -1.61 19.35
N LEU A 3 37.42 -1.93 18.17
CA LEU A 3 36.28 -2.83 18.02
C LEU A 3 36.70 -4.25 18.42
N THR A 4 35.80 -4.96 19.11
CA THR A 4 36.03 -6.37 19.43
C THR A 4 36.02 -7.21 18.15
N GLU A 5 36.72 -8.34 18.16
CA GLU A 5 36.77 -9.25 17.01
C GLU A 5 35.37 -9.72 16.56
N GLU A 6 34.49 -9.95 17.53
CA GLU A 6 33.08 -10.32 17.25
C GLU A 6 32.30 -9.20 16.55
N GLN A 7 32.54 -7.94 16.92
CA GLN A 7 31.93 -6.79 16.24
C GLN A 7 32.46 -6.63 14.82
N LYS A 8 33.76 -6.82 14.61
CA LYS A 8 34.37 -6.80 13.27
C LYS A 8 33.79 -7.89 12.38
N GLU A 9 33.55 -9.08 12.92
CA GLU A 9 32.96 -10.20 12.18
C GLU A 9 31.51 -9.95 11.81
N ARG A 10 30.71 -9.38 12.71
CA ARG A 10 29.32 -8.96 12.40
C ARG A 10 29.28 -7.90 11.30
N ILE A 11 30.19 -6.92 11.35
CA ILE A 11 30.30 -5.89 10.30
C ILE A 11 30.68 -6.53 8.96
N ARG A 12 31.61 -7.51 8.95
CA ARG A 12 32.00 -8.23 7.73
C ARG A 12 30.82 -9.00 7.13
N ARG A 13 30.10 -9.81 7.92
CA ARG A 13 28.93 -10.57 7.44
C ARG A 13 27.83 -9.66 6.92
N ASN A 14 27.56 -8.54 7.60
CA ASN A 14 26.55 -7.58 7.15
C ASN A 14 26.96 -6.91 5.83
N ARG A 15 28.25 -6.59 5.67
CA ARG A 15 28.79 -6.02 4.44
C ARG A 15 28.70 -7.01 3.28
N GLU A 16 29.01 -8.29 3.51
CA GLU A 16 28.88 -9.35 2.51
C GLU A 16 27.42 -9.53 2.05
N LYS A 17 26.48 -9.66 3.00
CA LYS A 17 25.05 -9.74 2.69
C LYS A 17 24.53 -8.53 1.90
N ALA A 18 24.98 -7.33 2.26
CA ALA A 18 24.59 -6.11 1.55
C ALA A 18 25.10 -6.10 0.10
N LEU A 19 26.33 -6.58 -0.14
CA LEU A 19 26.90 -6.70 -1.48
C LEU A 19 26.16 -7.75 -2.32
N GLU A 20 25.79 -8.88 -1.72
CA GLU A 20 25.04 -9.95 -2.39
C GLU A 20 23.65 -9.48 -2.82
N ILE A 21 22.92 -8.77 -1.95
CA ILE A 21 21.62 -8.18 -2.27
C ILE A 21 21.74 -7.19 -3.44
N ARG A 22 22.79 -6.36 -3.45
CA ARG A 22 23.03 -5.38 -4.52
C ARG A 22 23.32 -6.06 -5.86
N LYS A 23 24.09 -7.16 -5.85
CA LYS A 23 24.38 -7.95 -7.04
C LYS A 23 23.11 -8.59 -7.60
N ARG A 24 22.29 -9.22 -6.75
CA ARG A 24 21.02 -9.85 -7.16
C ARG A 24 20.05 -8.87 -7.81
N ARG A 25 19.93 -7.65 -7.27
CA ARG A 25 19.07 -6.60 -7.86
C ARG A 25 19.55 -6.15 -9.24
N LYS A 26 20.87 -6.02 -9.42
CA LYS A 26 21.45 -5.65 -10.72
C LYS A 26 21.20 -6.72 -11.77
N ASP A 27 21.39 -7.98 -11.42
CA ASP A 27 21.13 -9.12 -12.32
C ASP A 27 19.63 -9.23 -12.69
N GLU A 28 18.72 -8.95 -11.74
CA GLU A 28 17.27 -8.90 -11.99
C GLU A 28 16.87 -7.73 -12.92
N GLU A 29 17.51 -6.56 -12.78
CA GLU A 29 17.28 -5.39 -13.64
C GLU A 29 17.79 -5.65 -15.07
N GLU A 30 18.99 -6.21 -15.23
CA GLU A 30 19.56 -6.56 -16.54
C GLU A 30 18.70 -7.60 -17.25
N LYS A 31 18.17 -8.59 -16.51
CA LYS A 31 17.26 -9.60 -17.08
C LYS A 31 15.92 -9.01 -17.54
N LYS A 32 15.40 -8.00 -16.84
CA LYS A 32 14.18 -7.29 -17.26
C LYS A 32 14.42 -6.45 -18.52
N GLN A 33 15.50 -5.69 -18.57
CA GLN A 33 15.85 -4.87 -19.75
C GLN A 33 16.04 -5.74 -21.00
N HIS A 34 16.75 -6.87 -20.87
CA HIS A 34 16.95 -7.79 -22.00
C HIS A 34 15.65 -8.48 -22.46
N SER A 35 14.65 -8.63 -21.58
CA SER A 35 13.34 -9.18 -21.95
C SER A 35 12.45 -8.18 -22.70
N GLU A 36 12.63 -6.88 -22.45
CA GLU A 36 11.87 -5.81 -23.11
C GLU A 36 12.43 -5.50 -24.52
N GLU A 37 13.76 -5.50 -24.68
CA GLU A 37 14.42 -5.26 -25.99
C GLU A 37 14.18 -6.36 -27.03
N ALA A 38 13.86 -7.58 -26.62
CA ALA A 38 13.57 -8.69 -27.54
C ALA A 38 12.19 -8.59 -28.22
N SER A 39 11.36 -7.59 -27.87
CA SER A 39 9.97 -7.47 -28.35
C SER A 39 9.71 -6.30 -29.32
N ASP A 40 10.70 -5.48 -29.64
CA ASP A 40 10.51 -4.26 -30.44
C ASP A 40 11.01 -4.42 -31.89
N ALA A 41 10.25 -5.18 -32.69
CA ALA A 41 10.36 -5.14 -34.15
C ALA A 41 9.32 -4.14 -34.72
N PRO A 42 9.72 -3.17 -35.58
CA PRO A 42 8.80 -2.16 -36.10
C PRO A 42 7.90 -2.75 -37.20
N GLY A 43 6.72 -3.23 -36.80
CA GLY A 43 5.65 -3.62 -37.73
C GLY A 43 4.91 -2.41 -38.30
N PRO A 44 4.42 -2.44 -39.56
CA PRO A 44 3.75 -1.31 -40.18
C PRO A 44 2.40 -1.05 -39.53
N LYS A 45 2.13 0.24 -39.27
CA LYS A 45 0.87 0.77 -38.70
C LYS A 45 -0.32 0.42 -39.60
N ARG A 46 -1.01 -0.66 -39.28
CA ARG A 46 -2.32 -1.00 -39.85
C ARG A 46 -3.42 -0.47 -38.94
N TRP A 47 -4.06 0.61 -39.36
CA TRP A 47 -5.31 1.08 -38.77
C TRP A 47 -6.41 0.07 -39.13
N ARG A 48 -6.72 -0.82 -38.20
CA ARG A 48 -7.79 -1.82 -38.34
C ARG A 48 -8.94 -1.43 -37.42
N LYS A 49 -10.04 -0.97 -38.01
CA LYS A 49 -11.36 -1.01 -37.37
C LYS A 49 -11.75 -2.49 -37.25
N SER A 50 -11.85 -3.01 -36.04
CA SER A 50 -12.50 -4.28 -35.76
C SER A 50 -13.45 -4.11 -34.60
N ASN A 51 -14.72 -3.98 -34.97
CA ASN A 51 -15.86 -4.47 -34.22
C ASN A 51 -15.65 -5.98 -34.02
N GLY A 52 -15.58 -6.47 -32.79
CA GLY A 52 -15.22 -7.87 -32.54
C GLY A 52 -15.19 -8.22 -31.06
N GLN A 53 -16.27 -8.86 -30.62
CA GLN A 53 -16.45 -9.62 -29.39
C GLN A 53 -15.13 -10.01 -28.70
N SER A 54 -14.85 -9.36 -27.57
CA SER A 54 -13.87 -9.87 -26.63
C SER A 54 -14.51 -10.99 -25.82
N GLN A 55 -13.98 -12.18 -26.07
CA GLN A 55 -14.23 -13.40 -25.35
C GLN A 55 -14.17 -13.14 -23.85
N SER A 56 -15.25 -13.52 -23.17
CA SER A 56 -15.37 -13.67 -21.73
C SER A 56 -14.22 -14.52 -21.20
N ARG A 57 -13.18 -13.85 -20.71
CA ARG A 57 -12.19 -14.47 -19.83
C ARG A 57 -12.94 -14.87 -18.59
N ILE A 58 -13.15 -16.18 -18.48
CA ILE A 58 -13.37 -16.98 -17.27
C ILE A 58 -13.65 -16.07 -16.06
N ALA A 59 -14.93 -15.81 -15.84
CA ALA A 59 -15.40 -15.34 -14.55
C ALA A 59 -15.20 -16.51 -13.59
N GLU A 60 -13.99 -16.60 -13.01
CA GLU A 60 -13.83 -17.32 -11.74
C GLU A 60 -14.85 -16.70 -10.80
N GLY A 61 -15.88 -17.47 -10.47
CA GLY A 61 -16.95 -17.04 -9.60
C GLY A 61 -16.35 -16.70 -8.24
N TRP A 62 -16.14 -15.41 -8.00
CA TRP A 62 -15.95 -14.88 -6.67
C TRP A 62 -17.27 -15.11 -5.96
N ASP A 63 -17.35 -16.22 -5.22
CA ASP A 63 -18.48 -16.54 -4.37
C ASP A 63 -18.62 -15.42 -3.34
N MET A 64 -19.54 -14.50 -3.61
CA MET A 64 -19.86 -13.34 -2.77
C MET A 64 -20.39 -13.76 -1.38
N ASN A 65 -20.63 -15.05 -1.16
CA ASN A 65 -21.11 -15.63 0.10
C ASN A 65 -20.08 -16.52 0.81
N LYS A 66 -18.83 -16.59 0.35
CA LYS A 66 -17.78 -17.22 1.16
C LYS A 66 -17.45 -16.27 2.30
N GLU A 67 -18.15 -16.43 3.43
CA GLU A 67 -17.84 -15.81 4.71
C GLU A 67 -16.47 -16.33 5.19
N GLU A 68 -15.40 -15.89 4.53
CA GLU A 68 -14.08 -16.07 5.12
C GLU A 68 -14.03 -15.22 6.39
N PRO A 69 -13.57 -15.81 7.51
CA PRO A 69 -13.44 -15.09 8.75
C PRO A 69 -12.56 -13.86 8.50
N VAL A 70 -13.16 -12.69 8.60
CA VAL A 70 -12.46 -11.43 8.37
C VAL A 70 -11.50 -11.25 9.54
N GLU A 71 -10.25 -11.62 9.32
CA GLU A 71 -9.17 -11.38 10.28
C GLU A 71 -9.17 -9.89 10.63
N LEU A 72 -9.40 -9.56 11.90
CA LEU A 72 -9.42 -8.18 12.40
C LEU A 72 -8.03 -7.83 12.94
N GLU A 73 -7.63 -6.57 12.78
CA GLU A 73 -6.43 -6.06 13.43
C GLU A 73 -6.76 -5.63 14.88
N ASP A 74 -5.78 -5.66 15.78
CA ASP A 74 -5.96 -5.34 17.21
C ASP A 74 -6.70 -4.02 17.48
N PHE A 75 -6.47 -2.98 16.66
CA PHE A 75 -7.13 -1.68 16.83
C PHE A 75 -8.60 -1.66 16.36
N GLU A 76 -9.06 -2.70 15.67
CA GLU A 76 -10.43 -2.86 15.23
C GLU A 76 -11.29 -3.63 16.24
N GLU A 77 -10.66 -4.41 17.12
CA GLU A 77 -11.35 -5.17 18.16
C GLU A 77 -12.06 -4.21 19.14
N GLY A 78 -13.39 -4.33 19.24
CA GLY A 78 -14.21 -3.44 20.07
C GLY A 78 -14.37 -2.01 19.55
N ALA A 79 -13.84 -1.71 18.36
CA ALA A 79 -13.98 -0.39 17.76
C ALA A 79 -15.40 -0.18 17.18
N SER A 80 -15.81 1.08 17.03
CA SER A 80 -17.10 1.41 16.42
C SER A 80 -17.20 0.93 14.97
N GLU A 81 -18.42 0.56 14.55
CA GLU A 81 -18.74 0.18 13.18
C GLU A 81 -18.37 1.25 12.15
N PHE A 82 -18.50 2.52 12.53
CA PHE A 82 -18.16 3.65 11.68
C PHE A 82 -16.76 4.20 11.96
N VAL A 83 -16.12 4.73 10.92
CA VAL A 83 -14.80 5.38 10.96
C VAL A 83 -14.88 6.78 10.34
N SER A 84 -14.22 7.76 10.95
CA SER A 84 -14.19 9.12 10.41
C SER A 84 -13.33 9.19 9.13
N LYS A 85 -13.58 10.19 8.26
CA LYS A 85 -12.73 10.44 7.07
C LYS A 85 -11.24 10.47 7.42
N LYS A 86 -10.89 11.17 8.51
CA LYS A 86 -9.50 11.35 8.95
C LYS A 86 -8.87 10.00 9.35
N ASP A 87 -9.62 9.18 10.09
CA ASP A 87 -9.13 7.90 10.55
C ASP A 87 -9.04 6.89 9.40
N ALA A 88 -9.98 6.92 8.45
CA ALA A 88 -9.92 6.12 7.23
C ALA A 88 -8.63 6.41 6.43
N MET A 89 -8.25 7.69 6.29
CA MET A 89 -7.02 8.07 5.60
C MET A 89 -5.75 7.71 6.40
N LYS A 90 -5.78 7.90 7.72
CA LYS A 90 -4.61 7.71 8.59
C LYS A 90 -4.31 6.23 8.86
N VAL A 91 -5.33 5.47 9.25
CA VAL A 91 -5.20 4.09 9.72
C VAL A 91 -5.23 3.11 8.55
N TYR A 92 -6.19 3.25 7.64
CA TYR A 92 -6.35 2.36 6.48
C TYR A 92 -5.62 2.84 5.22
N CYS A 93 -4.83 3.92 5.35
CA CYS A 93 -4.00 4.49 4.29
C CYS A 93 -4.76 4.90 3.00
N LEU A 94 -6.09 4.96 3.03
CA LEU A 94 -6.89 5.25 1.84
C LEU A 94 -6.78 6.73 1.41
N PRO A 95 -6.62 7.01 0.10
CA PRO A 95 -6.66 8.38 -0.39
C PRO A 95 -8.11 8.90 -0.46
N GLU A 96 -8.24 10.22 -0.46
CA GLU A 96 -9.55 10.89 -0.51
C GLU A 96 -10.38 10.50 -1.74
N GLY A 97 -9.75 10.30 -2.90
CA GLY A 97 -10.43 9.86 -4.11
C GLY A 97 -11.12 8.49 -3.97
N THR A 98 -10.56 7.58 -3.16
CA THR A 98 -11.21 6.29 -2.87
C THR A 98 -12.37 6.45 -1.89
N LEU A 99 -12.26 7.38 -0.94
CA LEU A 99 -13.34 7.67 0.02
C LEU A 99 -14.52 8.40 -0.62
N ALA A 100 -14.31 9.10 -1.74
CA ALA A 100 -15.38 9.81 -2.45
C ALA A 100 -16.44 8.86 -3.03
N VAL A 101 -16.07 7.60 -3.30
CA VAL A 101 -16.98 6.56 -3.84
C VAL A 101 -17.47 5.59 -2.76
N CYS A 102 -17.18 5.85 -1.47
CA CYS A 102 -17.68 5.05 -0.34
C CYS A 102 -19.05 5.55 0.14
N GLU A 103 -19.86 4.61 0.63
CA GLU A 103 -21.07 4.95 1.36
C GLU A 103 -20.68 5.64 2.68
N HIS A 104 -21.37 6.72 3.01
CA HIS A 104 -21.11 7.47 4.24
C HIS A 104 -22.36 8.12 4.82
N GLU A 105 -22.36 8.23 6.14
CA GLU A 105 -23.31 9.05 6.88
C GLU A 105 -22.69 10.41 7.18
N GLU A 106 -23.45 11.48 7.00
CA GLU A 106 -23.05 12.81 7.43
C GLU A 106 -23.66 13.13 8.79
N LYS A 107 -22.82 13.54 9.74
CA LYS A 107 -23.25 14.01 11.06
C LYS A 107 -22.71 15.41 11.33
N GLN A 108 -23.40 16.18 12.17
CA GLN A 108 -22.90 17.48 12.59
C GLN A 108 -21.53 17.32 13.24
N ASN A 109 -20.59 18.21 12.92
CA ASN A 109 -19.26 18.16 13.49
C ASN A 109 -19.34 18.38 15.01
N PRO A 110 -18.85 17.44 15.85
CA PRO A 110 -19.03 17.51 17.29
C PRO A 110 -18.23 18.63 17.95
N ARG A 111 -17.19 19.15 17.27
CA ARG A 111 -16.36 20.23 17.81
C ARG A 111 -16.97 21.60 17.57
N HIS A 112 -17.62 21.81 16.43
CA HIS A 112 -18.17 23.10 16.06
C HIS A 112 -19.31 22.96 15.06
N LYS A 113 -20.50 23.43 15.43
CA LYS A 113 -21.74 23.25 14.65
C LYS A 113 -21.74 23.92 13.28
N GLY A 114 -20.97 25.00 13.11
CA GLY A 114 -20.85 25.74 11.84
C GLY A 114 -19.74 25.24 10.91
N TRP A 115 -19.00 24.17 11.27
CA TRP A 115 -18.04 23.55 10.36
C TRP A 115 -18.72 22.54 9.45
N ASN A 116 -18.02 22.15 8.38
CA ASN A 116 -18.46 21.09 7.49
C ASN A 116 -18.83 19.83 8.28
N ALA A 117 -19.93 19.19 7.86
CA ALA A 117 -20.40 17.96 8.46
C ALA A 117 -19.31 16.88 8.44
N MET A 118 -19.25 16.10 9.52
CA MET A 118 -18.34 14.98 9.63
C MET A 118 -18.90 13.80 8.84
N LYS A 119 -18.08 13.27 7.93
CA LYS A 119 -18.37 12.04 7.19
C LYS A 119 -17.91 10.82 7.99
N LEU A 120 -18.83 9.87 8.16
CA LEU A 120 -18.64 8.58 8.84
C LEU A 120 -18.84 7.45 7.83
N TYR A 121 -17.82 6.62 7.66
CA TYR A 121 -17.80 5.53 6.69
C TYR A 121 -17.95 4.18 7.40
N LYS A 122 -18.55 3.18 6.75
CA LYS A 122 -18.64 1.81 7.30
C LYS A 122 -17.25 1.19 7.33
N ARG A 123 -16.76 0.77 8.50
CA ARG A 123 -15.42 0.22 8.69
C ARG A 123 -15.17 -1.03 7.85
N ALA A 124 -16.19 -1.89 7.69
CA ALA A 124 -16.09 -3.09 6.85
C ALA A 124 -15.79 -2.76 5.38
N GLU A 125 -16.44 -1.72 4.83
CA GLU A 125 -16.21 -1.28 3.44
C GLU A 125 -14.80 -0.68 3.26
N ILE A 126 -14.39 0.15 4.23
CA ILE A 126 -13.06 0.76 4.28
C ILE A 126 -11.96 -0.30 4.35
N ARG A 127 -12.11 -1.30 5.23
CA ARG A 127 -11.19 -2.43 5.36
C ARG A 127 -11.07 -3.18 4.05
N ARG A 128 -12.19 -3.54 3.42
CA ARG A 128 -12.21 -4.24 2.13
C ARG A 128 -11.43 -3.47 1.06
N ARG A 129 -11.75 -2.18 0.87
CA ARG A 129 -11.08 -1.35 -0.15
C ARG A 129 -9.59 -1.12 0.14
N ALA A 130 -9.21 -1.04 1.41
CA ALA A 130 -7.81 -0.93 1.80
C ALA A 130 -7.04 -2.21 1.45
N ARG A 131 -7.58 -3.39 1.80
CA ARG A 131 -6.97 -4.68 1.46
C ARG A 131 -6.91 -4.90 -0.05
N GLU A 132 -7.98 -4.58 -0.77
CA GLU A 132 -8.00 -4.64 -2.24
C GLU A 132 -6.91 -3.78 -2.87
N ARG A 133 -6.73 -2.54 -2.38
CA ARG A 133 -5.74 -1.59 -2.90
C ARG A 133 -4.30 -2.04 -2.65
N TYR A 134 -4.02 -2.65 -1.50
CA TYR A 134 -2.66 -2.96 -1.05
C TYR A 134 -2.31 -4.45 -1.16
N GLY A 135 -3.13 -5.27 -1.79
CA GLY A 135 -2.85 -6.69 -2.00
C GLY A 135 -3.00 -7.54 -0.73
N GLY A 136 -3.96 -7.18 0.13
CA GLY A 136 -4.29 -7.91 1.36
C GLY A 136 -3.96 -7.15 2.64
N LEU A 137 -4.04 -7.85 3.77
CA LEU A 137 -3.73 -7.31 5.09
C LEU A 137 -2.24 -6.97 5.22
N GLN A 138 -1.36 -7.88 4.78
CA GLN A 138 0.09 -7.71 4.89
C GLN A 138 0.59 -6.46 4.15
N GLY A 139 0.16 -6.24 2.91
CA GLY A 139 0.57 -5.06 2.15
C GLY A 139 0.03 -3.74 2.74
N LEU A 140 -1.12 -3.76 3.40
CA LEU A 140 -1.63 -2.59 4.14
C LEU A 140 -0.76 -2.26 5.35
N ILE A 141 -0.29 -3.28 6.09
CA ILE A 141 0.62 -3.11 7.23
C ILE A 141 1.95 -2.50 6.75
N GLU A 142 2.54 -3.04 5.67
CA GLU A 142 3.78 -2.53 5.08
C GLU A 142 3.66 -1.07 4.62
N GLU A 143 2.54 -0.69 3.99
CA GLU A 143 2.28 0.70 3.60
C GLU A 143 2.19 1.62 4.83
N ARG A 144 1.57 1.16 5.93
CA ARG A 144 1.49 1.94 7.18
C ARG A 144 2.89 2.18 7.74
N GLN A 145 3.71 1.13 7.83
CA GLN A 145 5.10 1.21 8.29
C GLN A 145 5.93 2.16 7.41
N LYS A 146 5.83 2.03 6.09
CA LYS A 146 6.49 2.93 5.13
C LYS A 146 6.13 4.39 5.34
N ARG A 147 4.85 4.70 5.63
CA ARG A 147 4.42 6.08 5.94
C ARG A 147 4.94 6.56 7.29
N GLU A 148 5.04 5.69 8.28
CA GLU A 148 5.61 5.99 9.59
C GLU A 148 7.10 6.28 9.50
N GLU A 149 7.87 5.41 8.84
CA GLU A 149 9.30 5.62 8.57
C GLU A 149 9.55 6.92 7.82
N LYS A 150 8.74 7.23 6.79
CA LYS A 150 8.86 8.48 6.05
C LYS A 150 8.60 9.70 6.93
N ARG A 151 7.61 9.64 7.83
CA ARG A 151 7.36 10.72 8.79
C ARG A 151 8.53 10.86 9.76
N PHE A 152 8.99 9.75 10.31
CA PHE A 152 10.10 9.70 11.23
C PHE A 152 11.39 10.27 10.63
N MET A 153 11.75 9.90 9.41
CA MET A 153 12.93 10.44 8.72
C MET A 153 12.81 11.95 8.49
N LYS A 154 11.63 12.42 8.06
CA LYS A 154 11.37 13.85 7.87
C LYS A 154 11.48 14.64 9.17
N ASP A 155 10.95 14.09 10.27
CA ASP A 155 11.03 14.72 11.57
C ASP A 155 12.47 14.70 12.11
N MET A 156 13.21 13.61 11.92
CA MET A 156 14.63 13.51 12.24
C MET A 156 15.43 14.59 11.49
N GLU A 157 15.24 14.72 10.17
CA GLU A 157 15.89 15.74 9.34
C GLU A 157 15.62 17.16 9.84
N ARG A 158 14.38 17.46 10.24
CA ARG A 158 14.01 18.77 10.80
C ARG A 158 14.70 19.06 12.13
N THR A 159 14.96 18.03 12.94
CA THR A 159 15.57 18.18 14.27
C THR A 159 17.10 18.19 14.25
N LYS A 160 17.74 17.86 13.12
CA LYS A 160 19.22 17.82 13.01
C LYS A 160 19.88 19.17 13.26
N ASP A 161 19.20 20.27 12.93
CA ASP A 161 19.75 21.63 13.06
C ASP A 161 19.40 22.30 14.41
N LEU A 162 18.70 21.59 15.31
CA LEU A 162 18.29 22.12 16.62
C LEU A 162 19.31 21.83 17.74
N PHE A 163 20.29 20.96 17.48
CA PHE A 163 21.33 20.53 18.42
C PHE A 163 22.71 20.69 17.79
#